data_AF-A0A8J4WTH2-F1
#
_entry.id   AF-A0A8J4WTH2-F1
#
_cell.length_a   1.000
_cell.length_b   1.000
_cell.length_c   1.000
_cell.angle_alpha   90.00
_cell.angle_beta   90.00
_cell.angle_gamma   90.00
#
_symmetry.space_group_name_H-M   'P 1'
#
loop_
_entity.id
_entity.type
_entity.pdbx_description
1 polymer ?
#
loop_
_entity_poly.entity_id
_entity_poly.type
_entity_poly.pdbx_seq_one_letter_code
_entity_poly.pdbx_strand_id
1 'polypeptide(L)'
;MKEKSITTLSLRFVDSELESRYSAEKERQTGVAFSCSCIVLLFTSAMEILIDPQLTVNYLTLVVGEVLLLILTICSLAAIFPRLFSEKLVLFSMWIDRTRWARNTWAMAAIFVLAMAEVADMIEVHDQKERVYEMRTYNEALVTNMLPEHVAKHFLGSKKRDEAYEEIGVMFASIPNFSDFYTEESINNGGIECLRILNEIISDFDSLLDRTEFLCITKIKTIGSTYMAASGLTPESNTNGYSSRK
;
A
#
# COMPACT_ATOMS: atom_id res chain seq x y z
N MET A 1 -34.89 24.22 46.41
CA MET A 1 -33.91 23.36 45.71
C MET A 1 -32.55 23.63 46.33
N LYS A 2 -32.04 22.74 47.19
CA LYS A 2 -30.70 22.88 47.78
C LYS A 2 -29.68 22.42 46.74
N GLU A 3 -28.72 23.28 46.43
CA GLU A 3 -27.53 23.02 45.62
C GLU A 3 -26.80 21.82 46.21
N LYS A 4 -26.83 20.66 45.54
CA LYS A 4 -26.05 19.48 45.96
C LYS A 4 -24.64 19.67 45.45
N SER A 5 -23.66 19.73 46.36
CA SER A 5 -22.25 19.93 46.03
C SER A 5 -21.70 18.73 45.26
N ILE A 6 -21.28 18.98 44.02
CA ILE A 6 -20.60 18.02 43.15
C ILE A 6 -19.12 18.45 43.11
N THR A 7 -18.20 17.50 43.23
CA THR A 7 -16.76 17.78 43.15
C THR A 7 -16.40 18.10 41.69
N THR A 8 -15.91 19.30 41.42
CA THR A 8 -15.72 19.84 40.05
C THR A 8 -14.81 18.99 39.17
N LEU A 9 -13.84 18.28 39.76
CA LEU A 9 -12.85 17.50 39.01
C LEU A 9 -13.24 16.03 38.80
N SER A 10 -13.93 15.42 39.78
CA SER A 10 -14.29 13.99 39.71
C SER A 10 -15.76 13.75 39.36
N LEU A 11 -16.57 14.82 39.24
CA LEU A 11 -18.03 14.76 39.04
C LEU A 11 -18.76 13.87 40.05
N ARG A 12 -18.15 13.59 41.21
CA ARG A 12 -18.78 12.81 42.28
C ARG A 12 -19.64 13.72 43.14
N PHE A 13 -20.71 13.17 43.70
CA PHE A 13 -21.45 13.86 44.75
C PHE A 13 -20.60 13.88 46.03
N VAL A 14 -20.56 15.02 46.72
CA VAL A 14 -19.84 15.15 48.01
C VAL A 14 -20.51 14.30 49.09
N ASP A 15 -21.81 14.02 48.94
CA ASP A 15 -22.59 13.16 49.83
C ASP A 15 -22.56 11.70 49.33
N SER A 16 -21.86 10.84 50.09
CA SER A 16 -21.66 9.43 49.77
C SER A 16 -22.96 8.62 49.76
N GLU A 17 -23.98 9.00 50.55
CA GLU A 17 -25.26 8.29 50.54
C GLU A 17 -26.03 8.63 49.26
N LEU A 18 -25.87 9.86 48.80
CA LEU A 18 -26.50 10.37 47.59
C LEU A 18 -25.86 9.79 46.33
N GLU A 19 -24.54 9.64 46.30
CA GLU A 19 -23.81 8.96 45.22
C GLU A 19 -24.24 7.49 45.09
N SER A 20 -24.42 6.79 46.22
CA SER A 20 -24.89 5.40 46.24
C SER A 20 -26.31 5.27 45.68
N ARG A 21 -27.24 6.15 46.09
CA ARG A 21 -28.61 6.16 45.56
C ARG A 21 -28.67 6.53 44.07
N TYR A 22 -27.88 7.52 43.64
CA TYR A 22 -27.84 7.92 42.23
C TYR A 22 -27.20 6.86 41.33
N SER A 23 -26.18 6.16 41.83
CA SER A 23 -25.54 5.04 41.13
C SER A 23 -26.44 3.79 41.03
N ALA A 24 -27.41 3.67 41.93
CA ALA A 24 -28.41 2.61 41.92
C ALA A 24 -29.65 2.94 41.05
N GLU A 25 -29.81 4.21 40.65
CA GLU A 25 -30.91 4.66 39.79
C GLU A 25 -30.62 4.23 38.33
N LYS A 26 -31.46 3.36 37.78
CA LYS A 26 -31.31 2.86 36.41
C LYS A 26 -31.53 3.99 35.41
N GLU A 27 -30.51 4.34 34.62
CA GLU A 27 -30.60 5.43 33.64
C GLU A 27 -31.75 5.23 32.64
N ARG A 28 -32.65 6.23 32.58
CA ARG A 28 -33.85 6.22 31.71
C ARG A 28 -33.54 6.42 30.22
N GLN A 29 -32.35 6.92 29.88
CA GLN A 29 -31.88 7.16 28.50
C GLN A 29 -31.21 5.95 27.84
N THR A 30 -31.02 4.86 28.58
CA THR A 30 -30.36 3.63 28.12
C THR A 30 -30.98 3.09 26.83
N GLY A 31 -32.32 3.08 26.70
CA GLY A 31 -33.02 2.61 25.50
C GLY A 31 -32.67 3.36 24.20
N VAL A 32 -32.48 4.69 24.27
CA VAL A 32 -32.16 5.51 23.09
C VAL A 32 -30.71 5.27 22.66
N ALA A 33 -29.78 5.15 23.62
CA ALA A 33 -28.38 4.86 23.36
C ALA A 33 -28.17 3.53 22.61
N PHE A 34 -28.95 2.48 22.94
CA PHE A 34 -28.86 1.20 22.21
C PHE A 34 -29.38 1.29 20.78
N SER A 35 -30.48 2.01 20.56
CA SER A 35 -31.01 2.19 19.20
C SER A 35 -29.97 2.90 18.30
N CYS A 36 -29.26 3.89 18.85
CA CYS A 36 -28.17 4.56 18.16
C CYS A 36 -27.00 3.60 17.88
N SER A 37 -26.60 2.80 18.86
CA SER A 37 -25.52 1.82 18.70
C SER A 37 -25.81 0.79 17.61
N CYS A 38 -27.04 0.28 17.51
CA CYS A 38 -27.40 -0.67 16.44
C CYS A 38 -27.43 0.00 15.06
N ILE A 39 -27.88 1.25 14.97
CA ILE A 39 -27.87 2.01 13.71
C ILE A 39 -26.43 2.26 13.27
N VAL A 40 -25.54 2.65 14.19
CA VAL A 40 -24.12 2.87 13.90
C VAL A 40 -23.47 1.59 13.37
N LEU A 41 -23.67 0.43 14.02
CA LEU A 41 -23.12 -0.85 13.57
C LEU A 41 -23.63 -1.28 12.18
N LEU A 42 -24.89 -0.98 11.86
CA LEU A 42 -25.44 -1.24 10.52
C LEU A 42 -24.83 -0.34 9.45
N PHE A 43 -24.57 0.93 9.77
CA PHE A 43 -23.95 1.86 8.82
C PHE A 43 -22.45 1.61 8.66
N THR A 44 -21.72 1.24 9.72
CA THR A 44 -20.29 0.86 9.63
C THR A 44 -20.14 -0.37 8.76
N SER A 45 -20.88 -1.44 9.05
CA SER A 45 -20.84 -2.67 8.25
C SER A 45 -21.25 -2.46 6.78
N ALA A 46 -22.25 -1.62 6.49
CA ALA A 46 -22.63 -1.31 5.12
C ALA A 46 -21.58 -0.48 4.36
N MET A 47 -20.93 0.46 5.04
CA MET A 47 -19.85 1.26 4.44
C MET A 47 -18.60 0.42 4.17
N GLU A 48 -18.27 -0.51 5.06
CA GLU A 48 -17.09 -1.38 4.92
C GLU A 48 -17.19 -2.33 3.72
N ILE A 49 -18.39 -2.88 3.46
CA ILE A 49 -18.65 -3.70 2.26
C ILE A 49 -18.43 -2.89 0.96
N LEU A 50 -18.58 -1.57 1.02
CA LEU A 50 -18.48 -0.69 -0.15
C LEU A 50 -17.04 -0.25 -0.46
N ILE A 51 -16.11 -0.35 0.51
CA ILE A 51 -14.78 0.27 0.40
C ILE A 51 -13.78 -0.54 -0.43
N ASP A 52 -13.78 -1.88 -0.40
CA ASP A 52 -12.97 -2.68 -1.35
C ASP A 52 -13.28 -4.20 -1.33
N PRO A 53 -13.66 -4.85 -2.45
CA PRO A 53 -13.99 -6.28 -2.48
C PRO A 53 -12.81 -7.25 -2.69
N GLN A 54 -11.57 -6.77 -2.89
CA GLN A 54 -10.47 -7.64 -3.37
C GLN A 54 -9.47 -8.18 -2.33
N LEU A 55 -9.62 -7.86 -1.03
CA LEU A 55 -8.70 -8.34 0.00
C LEU A 55 -9.38 -9.16 1.10
N THR A 56 -9.43 -10.48 0.89
CA THR A 56 -10.13 -11.47 1.72
C THR A 56 -9.69 -11.50 3.20
N VAL A 57 -8.46 -11.10 3.50
CA VAL A 57 -7.87 -11.20 4.86
C VAL A 57 -8.38 -10.09 5.78
N ASN A 58 -8.49 -8.86 5.26
CA ASN A 58 -9.06 -7.71 5.97
C ASN A 58 -10.56 -7.90 6.28
N TYR A 59 -11.30 -8.57 5.38
CA TYR A 59 -12.69 -8.93 5.64
C TYR A 59 -12.85 -9.88 6.84
N LEU A 60 -11.89 -10.80 7.05
CA LEU A 60 -11.96 -11.77 8.15
C LEU A 60 -11.76 -11.10 9.51
N THR A 61 -10.80 -10.19 9.64
CA THR A 61 -10.55 -9.41 10.87
C THR A 61 -11.69 -8.44 11.17
N LEU A 62 -12.25 -7.78 10.15
CA LEU A 62 -13.41 -6.90 10.29
C LEU A 62 -14.66 -7.65 10.73
N VAL A 63 -14.99 -8.79 10.10
CA VAL A 63 -16.15 -9.61 10.48
C VAL A 63 -16.01 -10.10 11.92
N VAL A 64 -14.81 -10.47 12.37
CA VAL A 64 -14.57 -10.87 13.76
C VAL A 64 -14.81 -9.71 14.73
N GLY A 65 -14.34 -8.50 14.40
CA GLY A 65 -14.57 -7.30 15.20
C GLY A 65 -16.05 -6.93 15.35
N GLU A 66 -16.77 -6.90 14.23
CA GLU A 66 -18.21 -6.60 14.18
C GLU A 66 -19.06 -7.64 14.92
N VAL A 67 -18.77 -8.94 14.74
CA VAL A 67 -19.44 -10.02 15.50
C VAL A 67 -19.23 -9.85 17.00
N LEU A 68 -18.03 -9.44 17.43
CA LEU A 68 -17.72 -9.22 18.84
C LEU A 68 -18.47 -8.01 19.40
N LEU A 69 -18.55 -6.90 18.66
CA LEU A 69 -19.35 -5.72 19.03
C LEU A 69 -20.86 -6.03 19.09
N LEU A 70 -21.38 -6.84 18.16
CA LEU A 70 -22.76 -7.30 18.18
C LEU A 70 -23.06 -8.18 19.41
N ILE A 71 -22.14 -9.06 19.80
CA ILE A 71 -22.31 -9.85 21.04
C ILE A 71 -22.37 -8.93 22.27
N LEU A 72 -21.51 -7.91 22.35
CA LEU A 72 -21.49 -6.95 23.46
C LEU A 72 -22.79 -6.14 23.57
N THR A 73 -23.32 -5.69 22.44
CA THR A 73 -24.58 -4.94 22.41
C THR A 73 -25.78 -5.82 22.80
N ILE A 74 -25.83 -7.07 22.32
CA ILE A 74 -26.87 -8.05 22.70
C ILE A 74 -26.79 -8.39 24.19
N CYS A 75 -25.60 -8.62 24.74
CA CYS A 75 -25.40 -8.86 26.17
C CYS A 75 -25.87 -7.67 27.00
N SER A 76 -25.60 -6.44 26.57
CA SER A 76 -26.05 -5.23 27.25
C SER A 76 -27.58 -5.06 27.17
N LEU A 77 -28.18 -5.44 26.04
CA LEU A 77 -29.63 -5.38 25.83
C LEU A 77 -30.39 -6.43 26.66
N ALA A 78 -29.82 -7.62 26.84
CA ALA A 78 -30.40 -8.71 27.63
C ALA A 78 -30.54 -8.36 29.13
N ALA A 79 -29.63 -7.56 29.70
CA ALA A 79 -29.74 -7.06 31.08
C ALA A 79 -30.91 -6.07 31.25
N ILE A 80 -31.28 -5.38 30.17
CA ILE A 80 -32.17 -4.23 30.23
C ILE A 80 -33.61 -4.62 29.85
N PHE A 81 -33.77 -5.53 28.88
CA PHE A 81 -35.06 -6.07 28.42
C PHE A 81 -35.15 -7.59 28.65
N PRO A 82 -35.27 -8.06 29.91
CA PRO A 82 -35.28 -9.48 30.24
C PRO A 82 -36.48 -10.25 29.67
N ARG A 83 -37.54 -9.55 29.24
CA ARG A 83 -38.74 -10.15 28.62
C ARG A 83 -38.53 -10.57 27.16
N LEU A 84 -37.48 -10.08 26.50
CA LEU A 84 -37.23 -10.30 25.07
C LEU A 84 -36.22 -11.43 24.81
N PHE A 85 -35.52 -11.91 25.85
CA PHE A 85 -34.40 -12.85 25.75
C PHE A 85 -34.61 -14.11 26.62
N SER A 86 -33.92 -15.20 26.30
CA SER A 86 -33.96 -16.45 27.06
C SER A 86 -33.51 -16.26 28.51
N GLU A 87 -34.19 -16.90 29.47
CA GLU A 87 -33.88 -16.79 30.91
C GLU A 87 -32.40 -17.06 31.23
N LYS A 88 -31.76 -18.00 30.52
CA LYS A 88 -30.34 -18.34 30.73
C LYS A 88 -29.41 -17.20 30.31
N LEU A 89 -29.75 -16.51 29.22
CA LEU A 89 -28.97 -15.43 28.64
C LEU A 89 -29.13 -14.14 29.45
N VAL A 90 -30.34 -13.90 29.95
CA VAL A 90 -30.65 -12.82 30.90
C VAL A 90 -29.91 -13.02 32.22
N LEU A 91 -29.90 -14.23 32.78
CA LEU A 91 -29.17 -14.54 34.02
C LEU A 91 -27.66 -14.35 33.84
N PHE A 92 -27.10 -14.78 32.71
CA PHE A 92 -25.69 -14.60 32.41
C PHE A 92 -25.32 -13.12 32.24
N SER A 93 -26.12 -12.37 31.48
CA SER A 93 -25.96 -10.92 31.28
C SER A 93 -26.07 -10.14 32.60
N MET A 94 -27.08 -10.44 33.43
CA MET A 94 -27.24 -9.85 34.76
C MET A 94 -26.07 -10.20 35.69
N TRP A 95 -25.52 -11.41 35.59
CA TRP A 95 -24.35 -11.82 36.37
C TRP A 95 -23.09 -11.03 35.97
N ILE A 96 -22.87 -10.83 34.67
CA ILE A 96 -21.79 -9.99 34.14
C ILE A 96 -21.95 -8.54 34.63
N ASP A 97 -23.15 -7.97 34.55
CA ASP A 97 -23.37 -6.56 34.90
C ASP A 97 -23.29 -6.31 36.41
N ARG A 98 -23.78 -7.26 37.22
CA ARG A 98 -23.72 -7.17 38.69
C ARG A 98 -22.29 -7.30 39.22
N THR A 99 -21.41 -7.98 38.48
CA THR A 99 -20.05 -8.26 38.92
C THR A 99 -19.07 -7.27 38.28
N ARG A 100 -18.70 -6.21 39.02
CA ARG A 100 -17.78 -5.16 38.54
C ARG A 100 -16.48 -5.72 37.95
N TRP A 101 -15.95 -6.78 38.55
CA TRP A 101 -14.73 -7.42 38.05
C TRP A 101 -14.97 -8.15 36.72
N ALA A 102 -16.10 -8.83 36.55
CA ALA A 102 -16.44 -9.51 35.30
C ALA A 102 -16.66 -8.51 34.15
N ARG A 103 -17.41 -7.42 34.38
CA ARG A 103 -17.62 -6.37 33.37
C ARG A 103 -16.30 -5.75 32.91
N ASN A 104 -15.40 -5.44 33.86
CA ASN A 104 -14.10 -4.84 33.53
C ASN A 104 -13.20 -5.83 32.77
N THR A 105 -13.13 -7.09 33.19
CA THR A 105 -12.35 -8.12 32.47
C THR A 105 -12.89 -8.36 31.06
N TRP A 106 -14.21 -8.38 30.92
CA TRP A 106 -14.88 -8.56 29.63
C TRP A 106 -14.64 -7.39 28.67
N ALA A 107 -14.72 -6.15 29.16
CA ALA A 107 -14.39 -4.96 28.37
C ALA A 107 -12.91 -4.93 27.96
N MET A 108 -12.00 -5.27 28.89
CA MET A 108 -10.56 -5.32 28.59
C MET A 108 -10.22 -6.40 27.56
N ALA A 109 -10.88 -7.57 27.62
CA ALA A 109 -10.69 -8.63 26.62
C ALA A 109 -11.16 -8.19 25.23
N ALA A 110 -12.32 -7.53 25.14
CA ALA A 110 -12.83 -6.99 23.88
C ALA A 110 -11.88 -5.94 23.28
N ILE A 111 -11.42 -4.98 24.08
CA ILE A 111 -10.47 -3.95 23.64
C ILE A 111 -9.16 -4.60 23.17
N PHE A 112 -8.66 -5.59 23.90
CA PHE A 112 -7.43 -6.29 23.53
C PHE A 112 -7.56 -7.03 22.20
N VAL A 113 -8.67 -7.75 21.98
CA VAL A 113 -8.92 -8.46 20.72
C VAL A 113 -9.05 -7.48 19.55
N LEU A 114 -9.77 -6.38 19.72
CA LEU A 114 -9.92 -5.34 18.70
C LEU A 114 -8.57 -4.68 18.38
N ALA A 115 -7.79 -4.30 19.39
CA ALA A 115 -6.48 -3.69 19.20
C ALA A 115 -5.50 -4.63 18.48
N MET A 116 -5.51 -5.93 18.83
CA MET A 116 -4.68 -6.92 18.15
C MET A 116 -5.10 -7.12 16.69
N ALA A 117 -6.40 -7.08 16.39
CA ALA A 117 -6.91 -7.18 15.03
C ALA A 117 -6.52 -5.95 14.18
N GLU A 118 -6.63 -4.73 14.73
CA GLU A 118 -6.20 -3.50 14.07
C GLU A 118 -4.68 -3.47 13.81
N VAL A 119 -3.88 -3.93 14.77
CA VAL A 119 -2.41 -4.02 14.60
C VAL A 119 -2.05 -5.04 13.53
N ALA A 120 -2.73 -6.19 13.49
CA ALA A 120 -2.49 -7.20 12.46
C ALA A 120 -2.80 -6.67 11.05
N ASP A 121 -3.94 -5.97 10.88
CA ASP A 121 -4.32 -5.35 9.61
C ASP A 121 -3.32 -4.26 9.18
N MET A 122 -2.87 -3.42 10.12
CA MET A 122 -1.85 -2.40 9.83
C MET A 122 -0.54 -3.02 9.30
N ILE A 123 -0.09 -4.13 9.89
CA ILE A 123 1.13 -4.83 9.47
C ILE A 123 0.95 -5.40 8.06
N GLU A 124 -0.18 -6.02 7.77
CA GLU A 124 -0.46 -6.60 6.45
C GLU A 124 -0.55 -5.53 5.36
N VAL A 125 -1.24 -4.42 5.64
CA VAL A 125 -1.33 -3.27 4.73
C VAL A 125 0.05 -2.65 4.47
N HIS A 126 0.92 -2.60 5.49
CA HIS A 126 2.29 -2.10 5.32
C HIS A 126 3.10 -3.00 4.38
N ASP A 127 3.07 -4.32 4.61
CA ASP A 127 3.77 -5.32 3.79
C ASP A 127 3.27 -5.32 2.34
N GLN A 128 1.96 -5.13 2.12
CA GLN A 128 1.42 -4.95 0.77
C GLN A 128 1.91 -3.69 0.08
N LYS A 129 1.95 -2.55 0.79
CA LYS A 129 2.45 -1.29 0.23
C LYS A 129 3.92 -1.40 -0.17
N GLU A 130 4.73 -2.05 0.66
CA GLU A 130 6.15 -2.27 0.39
C GLU A 130 6.34 -3.13 -0.86
N ARG A 131 5.63 -4.25 -0.99
CA ARG A 131 5.66 -5.09 -2.20
C ARG A 131 5.24 -4.33 -3.47
N VAL A 132 4.19 -3.50 -3.39
CA VAL A 132 3.74 -2.70 -4.54
C VAL A 132 4.81 -1.67 -4.93
N TYR A 133 5.47 -1.05 -3.93
CA TYR A 133 6.54 -0.09 -4.17
C TYR A 133 7.77 -0.74 -4.81
N GLU A 134 8.20 -1.89 -4.30
CA GLU A 134 9.30 -2.68 -4.88
C GLU A 134 8.98 -3.10 -6.31
N MET A 135 7.77 -3.64 -6.55
CA MET A 135 7.31 -4.04 -7.88
C MET A 135 7.31 -2.85 -8.85
N ARG A 136 6.87 -1.68 -8.39
CA ARG A 136 6.87 -0.45 -9.21
C ARG A 136 8.29 -0.03 -9.57
N THR A 137 9.21 -0.04 -8.61
CA THR A 137 10.62 0.31 -8.82
C THR A 137 11.29 -0.67 -9.79
N TYR A 138 11.03 -1.97 -9.62
CA TYR A 138 11.55 -3.01 -10.51
C TYR A 138 11.01 -2.86 -11.93
N ASN A 139 9.71 -2.62 -12.08
CA ASN A 139 9.10 -2.39 -13.39
C ASN A 139 9.64 -1.12 -14.06
N GLU A 140 9.85 -0.04 -13.30
CA GLU A 140 10.44 1.19 -13.82
C GLU A 140 11.87 0.95 -14.33
N ALA A 141 12.71 0.24 -13.55
CA ALA A 141 14.05 -0.15 -13.96
C ALA A 141 14.06 -1.04 -15.22
N LEU A 142 13.12 -1.98 -15.34
CA LEU A 142 12.96 -2.80 -16.54
C LEU A 142 12.58 -1.96 -17.76
N VAL A 143 11.66 -1.01 -17.60
CA VAL A 143 11.23 -0.13 -18.70
C VAL A 143 12.40 0.74 -19.16
N THR A 144 13.19 1.30 -18.25
CA THR A 144 14.39 2.10 -18.59
C THR A 144 15.52 1.26 -19.19
N ASN A 145 15.58 -0.05 -18.92
CA ASN A 145 16.53 -0.95 -19.57
C ASN A 145 16.12 -1.29 -21.01
N MET A 146 14.82 -1.24 -21.34
CA MET A 146 14.32 -1.55 -22.68
C MET A 146 14.13 -0.31 -23.56
N LEU A 147 13.91 0.86 -22.97
CA LEU A 147 13.59 2.11 -23.65
C LEU A 147 14.51 3.25 -23.19
N PRO A 148 14.93 4.17 -24.08
CA PRO A 148 15.64 5.38 -23.68
C PRO A 148 14.86 6.18 -22.63
N GLU A 149 15.57 6.87 -21.72
CA GLU A 149 14.97 7.52 -20.54
C GLU A 149 13.82 8.48 -20.89
N HIS A 150 13.95 9.25 -21.97
CA HIS A 150 12.90 10.17 -22.42
C HIS A 150 11.62 9.45 -22.89
N VAL A 151 11.76 8.27 -23.50
CA VAL A 151 10.63 7.44 -23.94
C VAL A 151 9.99 6.72 -22.77
N ALA A 152 10.79 6.26 -21.79
CA ALA A 152 10.30 5.61 -20.59
C ALA A 152 9.39 6.53 -19.77
N LYS A 153 9.78 7.80 -19.57
CA LYS A 153 8.95 8.83 -18.89
C LYS A 153 7.61 9.05 -19.58
N HIS A 154 7.59 8.97 -20.91
CA HIS A 154 6.38 9.11 -21.69
C HIS A 154 5.46 7.88 -21.62
N PHE A 155 6.05 6.68 -21.58
CA PHE A 155 5.32 5.42 -21.48
C PHE A 155 4.75 5.17 -20.07
N LEU A 156 5.48 5.61 -19.04
CA LEU A 156 5.02 5.64 -17.65
C LEU A 156 4.01 6.78 -17.39
N GLY A 157 3.98 7.79 -18.26
CA GLY A 157 3.01 8.88 -18.26
C GLY A 157 1.68 8.52 -18.92
N SER A 158 0.60 9.22 -18.53
CA SER A 158 -0.77 8.89 -18.97
C SER A 158 -1.11 9.28 -20.42
N LYS A 159 -0.17 9.84 -21.19
CA LYS A 159 -0.45 10.41 -22.51
C LYS A 159 0.55 9.95 -23.55
N LYS A 160 0.13 9.04 -24.43
CA LYS A 160 0.80 8.78 -25.70
C LYS A 160 0.71 10.04 -26.59
N ARG A 161 1.85 10.68 -26.83
CA ARG A 161 2.08 11.58 -27.97
C ARG A 161 3.11 10.94 -28.89
N ASP A 162 2.87 10.97 -30.18
CA ASP A 162 3.90 10.70 -31.16
C ASP A 162 4.82 11.94 -31.22
N GLU A 163 6.12 11.77 -30.99
CA GLU A 163 7.09 12.86 -31.06
C GLU A 163 7.75 12.88 -32.44
N ALA A 164 7.73 14.05 -33.08
CA ALA A 164 8.46 14.31 -34.32
C ALA A 164 9.71 15.12 -33.97
N TYR A 165 10.88 14.66 -34.41
CA TYR A 165 12.16 15.32 -34.21
C TYR A 165 12.62 15.97 -35.52
N GLU A 166 13.06 17.23 -35.47
CA GLU A 166 13.43 18.00 -36.66
C GLU A 166 14.86 17.71 -37.14
N GLU A 167 15.80 17.45 -36.23
CA GLU A 167 17.21 17.19 -36.55
C GLU A 167 17.75 16.00 -35.74
N ILE A 168 18.05 14.88 -36.40
CA ILE A 168 18.63 13.67 -35.80
C ILE A 168 19.90 13.27 -36.57
N GLY A 169 20.97 12.95 -35.84
CA GLY A 169 22.14 12.27 -36.39
C GLY A 169 22.11 10.78 -36.07
N VAL A 170 22.38 9.91 -37.05
CA VAL A 170 22.45 8.45 -36.87
C VAL A 170 23.82 7.93 -37.29
N MET A 171 24.43 7.09 -36.47
CA MET A 171 25.72 6.44 -36.70
C MET A 171 25.56 4.94 -36.82
N PHE A 172 26.30 4.36 -37.77
CA PHE A 172 26.48 2.91 -37.93
C PHE A 172 27.98 2.61 -37.87
N ALA A 173 28.39 1.71 -36.99
CA ALA A 173 29.76 1.20 -36.92
C ALA A 173 29.72 -0.32 -37.00
N SER A 174 30.38 -0.92 -37.99
CA SER A 174 30.37 -2.37 -38.19
C SER A 174 31.79 -2.92 -38.26
N ILE A 175 32.02 -4.07 -37.62
CA ILE A 175 33.27 -4.82 -37.77
C ILE A 175 33.22 -5.55 -39.11
N PRO A 176 34.11 -5.22 -40.07
CA PRO A 176 34.15 -5.90 -41.35
C PRO A 176 34.61 -7.36 -41.17
N ASN A 177 34.11 -8.25 -42.03
CA ASN A 177 34.49 -9.66 -42.09
C ASN A 177 34.33 -10.44 -40.77
N PHE A 178 33.50 -9.97 -39.84
CA PHE A 178 33.23 -10.70 -38.59
C PHE A 178 32.58 -12.07 -38.88
N SER A 179 31.72 -12.16 -39.90
CA SER A 179 31.10 -13.41 -40.32
C SER A 179 32.12 -14.44 -40.83
N ASP A 180 33.20 -14.00 -41.48
CA ASP A 180 34.27 -14.89 -41.95
C ASP A 180 35.21 -15.30 -40.81
N PHE A 181 35.36 -14.43 -39.79
CA PHE A 181 36.11 -14.72 -38.57
C PHE A 181 35.36 -15.67 -37.62
N TYR A 182 34.03 -15.68 -37.66
CA TYR A 182 33.20 -16.55 -36.84
C TYR A 182 33.26 -18.00 -37.33
N THR A 183 33.83 -18.89 -36.51
CA THR A 183 33.89 -20.33 -36.77
C THR A 183 33.27 -21.13 -35.63
N GLU A 184 32.37 -22.07 -35.95
CA GLU A 184 31.73 -22.95 -34.97
C GLU A 184 32.54 -24.23 -34.70
N GLU A 185 33.86 -24.16 -34.90
CA GLU A 185 34.74 -25.30 -34.67
C GLU A 185 34.83 -25.64 -33.17
N SER A 186 35.02 -26.91 -32.84
CA SER A 186 35.16 -27.38 -31.46
C SER A 186 36.37 -26.77 -30.74
N ILE A 187 37.41 -26.39 -31.49
CA ILE A 187 38.57 -25.63 -30.99
C ILE A 187 38.16 -24.23 -30.52
N ASN A 188 37.17 -23.61 -31.16
CA ASN A 188 36.65 -22.28 -30.84
C ASN A 188 35.46 -22.33 -29.87
N ASN A 189 35.32 -23.43 -29.12
CA ASN A 189 34.23 -23.65 -28.17
C ASN A 189 32.83 -23.44 -28.79
N GLY A 190 32.66 -23.79 -30.07
CA GLY A 190 31.40 -23.62 -30.80
C GLY A 190 31.05 -22.17 -31.17
N GLY A 191 32.05 -21.30 -31.34
CA GLY A 191 31.86 -19.89 -31.73
C GLY A 191 31.65 -18.93 -30.56
N ILE A 192 31.58 -19.45 -29.33
CA ILE A 192 31.36 -18.67 -28.10
C ILE A 192 32.47 -17.63 -27.89
N GLU A 193 33.71 -17.96 -28.22
CA GLU A 193 34.84 -17.06 -28.00
C GLU A 193 34.82 -15.84 -28.94
N CYS A 194 34.40 -16.03 -30.19
CA CYS A 194 34.15 -14.91 -31.12
C CYS A 194 33.05 -13.99 -30.60
N LEU A 195 31.99 -14.55 -30.03
CA LEU A 195 30.90 -13.78 -29.41
C LEU A 195 31.36 -13.06 -28.14
N ARG A 196 32.27 -13.65 -27.37
CA ARG A 196 32.87 -13.03 -26.18
C ARG A 196 33.66 -11.78 -26.56
N ILE A 197 34.50 -11.87 -27.58
CA ILE A 197 35.25 -10.73 -28.12
C ILE A 197 34.30 -9.64 -28.63
N LEU A 198 33.26 -10.03 -29.39
CA LEU A 198 32.27 -9.06 -29.87
C LEU A 198 31.55 -8.36 -28.72
N ASN A 199 31.18 -9.10 -27.67
CA ASN A 199 30.53 -8.54 -26.49
C ASN A 199 31.47 -7.59 -25.72
N GLU A 200 32.76 -7.90 -25.63
CA GLU A 200 33.76 -7.01 -25.04
C GLU A 200 33.86 -5.69 -25.81
N ILE A 201 33.97 -5.74 -27.14
CA ILE A 201 33.98 -4.53 -27.98
C ILE A 201 32.68 -3.72 -27.80
N ILE A 202 31.51 -4.37 -27.82
CA ILE A 202 30.23 -3.68 -27.62
C ILE A 202 30.17 -3.04 -26.22
N SER A 203 30.67 -3.73 -25.19
CA SER A 203 30.69 -3.23 -23.82
C SER A 203 31.62 -2.02 -23.67
N ASP A 204 32.72 -1.97 -24.42
CA ASP A 204 33.59 -0.79 -24.46
C ASP A 204 32.88 0.42 -25.10
N PHE A 205 32.12 0.20 -26.19
CA PHE A 205 31.28 1.26 -26.77
C PHE A 205 30.18 1.72 -25.81
N ASP A 206 29.53 0.79 -25.11
CA ASP A 206 28.51 1.12 -24.11
C ASP A 206 29.10 1.95 -22.95
N SER A 207 30.30 1.59 -22.48
CA SER A 207 31.02 2.33 -21.44
C SER A 207 31.44 3.74 -21.88
N LEU A 208 31.56 4.00 -23.18
CA LEU A 208 31.79 5.36 -23.69
C LEU A 208 30.53 6.22 -23.52
N LEU A 209 29.33 5.66 -23.65
CA LEU A 209 28.07 6.40 -23.51
C LEU A 209 27.82 6.88 -22.07
N ASP A 210 28.44 6.23 -21.07
CA ASP A 210 28.38 6.65 -19.67
C ASP A 210 29.16 7.95 -19.39
N ARG A 211 29.99 8.41 -20.33
CA ARG A 211 30.75 9.66 -20.16
C ARG A 211 29.82 10.86 -20.35
N THR A 212 30.03 11.90 -19.54
CA THR A 212 29.22 13.12 -19.56
C THR A 212 29.18 13.84 -20.92
N GLU A 213 30.24 13.72 -21.72
CA GLU A 213 30.34 14.29 -23.07
C GLU A 213 29.42 13.61 -24.09
N PHE A 214 29.00 12.36 -23.83
CA PHE A 214 28.21 11.54 -24.75
C PHE A 214 26.77 11.27 -24.27
N LEU A 215 26.31 11.95 -23.21
CA LEU A 215 24.95 11.81 -22.66
C LEU A 215 23.83 12.12 -23.66
N CYS A 216 24.11 12.89 -24.72
CA CYS A 216 23.15 13.19 -25.79
C CYS A 216 23.06 12.08 -26.86
N ILE A 217 23.90 11.05 -26.79
CA ILE A 217 23.93 9.92 -27.72
C ILE A 217 23.18 8.75 -27.08
N THR A 218 22.19 8.24 -27.80
CA THR A 218 21.39 7.09 -27.40
C THR A 218 21.73 5.89 -28.29
N LYS A 219 22.10 4.77 -27.68
CA LYS A 219 22.19 3.48 -28.39
C LYS A 219 20.81 3.06 -28.88
N ILE A 220 20.68 2.75 -30.17
CA ILE A 220 19.42 2.24 -30.74
C ILE A 220 19.37 0.72 -30.56
N LYS A 221 20.37 0.02 -31.09
CA LYS A 221 20.51 -1.45 -31.03
C LYS A 221 21.85 -1.90 -31.58
N THR A 222 22.15 -3.17 -31.37
CA THR A 222 23.17 -3.90 -32.13
C THR A 222 22.49 -4.86 -33.10
N ILE A 223 23.06 -5.04 -34.30
CA ILE A 223 22.64 -6.05 -35.27
C ILE A 223 23.90 -6.78 -35.75
N GLY A 224 24.09 -8.03 -35.35
CA GLY A 224 25.32 -8.77 -35.65
C GLY A 224 26.54 -8.02 -35.12
N SER A 225 27.50 -7.72 -36.00
CA SER A 225 28.69 -6.94 -35.68
C SER A 225 28.53 -5.43 -35.86
N THR A 226 27.31 -4.93 -36.12
CA THR A 226 27.00 -3.52 -36.31
C THR A 226 26.39 -2.89 -35.06
N TYR A 227 26.99 -1.79 -34.60
CA TYR A 227 26.50 -0.93 -33.53
C TYR A 227 25.75 0.27 -34.13
N MET A 228 24.56 0.57 -33.62
CA MET A 228 23.72 1.70 -34.05
C MET A 228 23.46 2.66 -32.89
N ALA A 229 23.72 3.94 -33.13
CA ALA A 229 23.45 5.00 -32.16
C ALA A 229 22.88 6.24 -32.86
N ALA A 230 22.15 7.05 -32.12
CA ALA A 230 21.62 8.32 -32.61
C ALA A 230 21.82 9.45 -31.59
N SER A 231 21.87 10.67 -32.10
CA SER A 231 21.92 11.92 -31.33
C SER A 231 20.76 12.82 -31.75
N GLY A 232 20.33 13.71 -30.86
CA GLY A 232 19.18 14.61 -31.09
C GLY A 232 17.82 14.04 -30.66
N LEU A 233 17.80 12.92 -29.92
CA LEU A 233 16.56 12.30 -29.40
C LEU A 233 16.11 12.86 -28.04
N THR A 234 16.97 13.61 -27.33
CA THR A 234 16.65 14.18 -26.02
C THR A 234 16.41 15.70 -26.12
N PRO A 235 15.17 16.19 -25.90
CA PRO A 235 14.82 17.60 -26.08
C PRO A 235 15.49 18.56 -25.07
N GLU A 236 16.06 18.04 -23.98
CA GLU A 236 16.67 18.85 -22.91
C GLU A 236 18.15 19.19 -23.14
N SER A 237 18.79 18.67 -24.20
CA SER A 237 20.18 19.00 -24.54
C SER A 237 20.33 20.14 -25.55
N ASN A 238 19.28 20.96 -25.72
CA ASN A 238 19.30 22.21 -26.49
C ASN A 238 19.93 23.40 -25.74
N THR A 239 20.94 23.17 -24.90
CA THR A 239 21.99 24.19 -24.72
C THR A 239 22.95 24.07 -25.90
N ASN A 240 22.61 24.81 -26.94
CA ASN A 240 23.42 25.09 -28.12
C ASN A 240 24.89 25.42 -27.77
N GLY A 241 25.72 24.39 -27.66
CA GLY A 241 27.18 24.52 -27.57
C GLY A 241 27.87 24.56 -28.95
N TYR A 242 27.14 24.23 -30.02
CA TYR A 242 27.70 24.15 -31.38
C TYR A 242 27.76 25.50 -32.13
N SER A 243 27.36 26.60 -31.48
CA SER A 243 27.44 27.96 -32.05
C SER A 243 28.77 28.69 -31.77
N SER A 244 29.81 28.02 -31.25
CA SER A 244 31.11 28.66 -31.01
C SER A 244 32.28 27.76 -31.39
N ARG A 245 32.48 27.56 -32.69
CA ARG A 245 33.80 27.34 -33.33
C ARG A 245 33.64 27.56 -34.84
N LYS A 246 33.65 28.83 -35.23
CA LYS A 246 34.11 29.29 -36.55
C LYS A 246 35.34 30.16 -36.32
#